data_AF-A0A7W4EGU7-F1
#
_entry.id   AF-A0A7W4EGU7-F1
#
_cell.length_a   1.000
_cell.length_b   1.000
_cell.length_c   1.000
_cell.angle_alpha   90.00
_cell.angle_beta   90.00
_cell.angle_gamma   90.00
#
_symmetry.space_group_name_H-M   'P 1'
#
loop_
_entity.id
_entity.type
_entity.pdbx_description
1 polymer ?
#
loop_
_entity_poly.entity_id
_entity_poly.type
_entity_poly.pdbx_seq_one_letter_code
_entity_poly.pdbx_strand_id
1 'polypeptide(L)'
;GQNVIFSIKGTHAEYVKTKPFHHTQEILEEKDGETYFRIRVQLNFELERVILGFGDHITVHKPNRLKTRIKNTLERAVKNYEDSEIKQLPQV
;
A
#
# COMPACT_ATOMS: atom_id res chain seq x y z
N GLY A 1 -16.48 0.57 9.36
CA GLY A 1 -15.06 0.68 8.96
C GLY A 1 -14.37 1.76 9.76
N GLN A 2 -13.05 1.66 9.87
CA GLN A 2 -12.18 2.66 10.49
C GLN A 2 -11.51 3.53 9.42
N ASN A 3 -10.98 4.68 9.83
CA ASN A 3 -10.25 5.56 8.92
C ASN A 3 -8.88 4.98 8.61
N VAL A 4 -8.59 4.85 7.32
CA VAL A 4 -7.26 4.58 6.79
C VAL A 4 -6.78 5.87 6.16
N ILE A 5 -5.57 6.30 6.55
CA ILE A 5 -4.91 7.49 6.01
C ILE A 5 -3.63 7.02 5.34
N PHE A 6 -3.46 7.39 4.08
CA PHE A 6 -2.30 7.03 3.28
C PHE A 6 -1.92 8.20 2.36
N SER A 7 -0.67 8.25 1.92
CA SER A 7 -0.21 9.17 0.88
C SER A 7 0.29 8.42 -0.35
N ILE A 8 0.18 9.07 -1.51
CA ILE A 8 0.70 8.59 -2.80
C ILE A 8 1.66 9.63 -3.36
N LYS A 9 2.82 9.18 -3.83
CA LYS A 9 3.87 10.04 -4.42
C LYS A 9 3.62 10.32 -5.90
N GLY A 10 3.87 11.57 -6.28
CA GLY A 10 4.01 11.99 -7.67
C GLY A 10 2.82 11.66 -8.56
N THR A 11 3.09 11.28 -9.81
CA THR A 11 2.08 11.08 -10.85
C THR A 11 1.11 9.92 -10.57
N HIS A 12 1.46 8.99 -9.67
CA HIS A 12 0.56 7.91 -9.25
C HIS A 12 -0.68 8.44 -8.52
N ALA A 13 -0.59 9.63 -7.90
CA ALA A 13 -1.73 10.24 -7.22
C ALA A 13 -2.87 10.54 -8.20
N GLU A 14 -2.59 10.99 -9.43
CA GLU A 14 -3.62 11.30 -10.44
C GLU A 14 -4.45 10.07 -10.83
N TYR A 15 -3.81 8.90 -10.87
CA TYR A 15 -4.53 7.64 -11.07
C TYR A 15 -5.45 7.34 -9.89
N VAL A 16 -4.99 7.51 -8.65
CA VAL A 16 -5.79 7.23 -7.44
C VAL A 16 -6.92 8.22 -7.26
N LYS A 17 -6.74 9.49 -7.67
CA LYS A 17 -7.78 10.53 -7.67
C LYS A 17 -8.95 10.14 -8.60
N THR A 18 -8.63 9.60 -9.78
CA THR A 18 -9.64 9.22 -10.80
C THR A 18 -10.20 7.81 -10.61
N LYS A 19 -9.45 6.91 -9.98
CA LYS A 19 -9.84 5.53 -9.67
C LYS A 19 -9.72 5.27 -8.17
N PRO A 20 -10.73 5.69 -7.39
CA PRO A 20 -10.67 5.64 -5.94
C PRO A 20 -10.60 4.20 -5.44
N PHE A 21 -9.83 3.97 -4.38
CA PHE A 21 -9.75 2.64 -3.74
C PHE A 21 -11.06 2.23 -3.09
N HIS A 22 -11.86 3.22 -2.70
CA HIS A 22 -13.15 3.02 -2.06
C HIS A 22 -14.01 4.26 -2.28
N HIS A 23 -15.33 4.09 -2.36
CA HIS A 23 -16.27 5.20 -2.61
C HIS A 23 -16.23 6.31 -1.53
N THR A 24 -15.72 6.02 -0.34
CA THR A 24 -15.53 7.02 0.74
C THR A 24 -14.19 7.75 0.65
N GLN A 25 -13.49 7.69 -0.48
CA GLN A 25 -12.19 8.33 -0.62
C GLN A 25 -12.32 9.84 -0.61
N GLU A 26 -11.51 10.46 0.22
CA GLU A 26 -11.38 11.91 0.32
C GLU A 26 -9.92 12.30 0.20
N ILE A 27 -9.65 13.40 -0.52
CA ILE A 27 -8.33 14.04 -0.54
C ILE A 27 -8.27 14.95 0.69
N LEU A 28 -7.25 14.76 1.52
CA LEU A 28 -7.03 15.57 2.72
C LEU A 28 -6.19 16.81 2.40
N GLU A 29 -5.06 16.62 1.72
CA GLU A 29 -4.15 17.69 1.32
C GLU A 29 -3.19 17.21 0.22
N GLU A 30 -2.57 18.15 -0.48
CA GLU A 30 -1.46 17.93 -1.40
C GLU A 30 -0.26 18.73 -0.90
N LYS A 31 0.84 18.04 -0.61
CA LYS A 31 2.01 18.63 0.01
C LYS A 31 3.27 17.83 -0.31
N ASP A 32 4.39 18.53 -0.53
CA ASP A 32 5.72 17.94 -0.72
C ASP A 32 5.78 16.89 -1.85
N GLY A 33 4.97 17.07 -2.90
CA GLY A 33 4.88 16.13 -4.03
C GLY A 33 4.09 14.85 -3.74
N GLU A 34 3.35 14.81 -2.63
CA GLU A 34 2.43 13.72 -2.28
C GLU A 34 0.98 14.21 -2.17
N THR A 35 0.04 13.33 -2.46
CA THR A 35 -1.38 13.54 -2.14
C THR A 35 -1.77 12.63 -0.98
N TYR A 36 -2.39 13.21 0.05
CA TYR A 36 -2.88 12.50 1.23
C TYR A 36 -4.35 12.19 1.07
N PHE A 37 -4.72 10.95 1.38
CA PHE A 37 -6.08 10.45 1.24
C PHE A 37 -6.61 9.89 2.55
N ARG A 38 -7.93 9.88 2.68
CA ARG A 38 -8.68 9.15 3.72
C ARG A 38 -9.72 8.24 3.08
N ILE A 39 -9.84 7.01 3.57
CA ILE A 39 -10.97 6.11 3.28
C ILE A 39 -11.51 5.52 4.59
N ARG A 40 -12.79 5.14 4.62
CA ARG A 40 -13.43 4.49 5.77
C ARG A 40 -13.82 3.06 5.41
N VAL A 41 -12.98 2.11 5.80
CA VAL A 41 -13.07 0.70 5.36
C VAL A 41 -12.82 -0.28 6.51
N GLN A 42 -13.15 -1.56 6.31
CA GLN A 42 -12.63 -2.62 7.17
C GLN A 42 -11.20 -2.97 6.72
N LEU A 43 -10.34 -3.36 7.66
CA LEU A 43 -9.01 -3.85 7.31
C LEU A 43 -9.15 -5.29 6.83
N ASN A 44 -9.04 -5.49 5.52
CA ASN A 44 -9.18 -6.79 4.87
C ASN A 44 -8.04 -7.05 3.88
N PHE A 45 -7.98 -8.28 3.35
CA PHE A 45 -6.93 -8.69 2.42
C PHE A 45 -6.95 -7.94 1.08
N GLU A 46 -8.13 -7.50 0.61
CA GLU A 46 -8.25 -6.73 -0.63
C GLU A 46 -7.57 -5.36 -0.49
N LEU A 47 -7.84 -4.64 0.60
CA LEU A 47 -7.18 -3.37 0.91
C LEU A 47 -5.66 -3.55 1.00
N GLU A 48 -5.21 -4.60 1.70
CA GLU A 48 -3.78 -4.91 1.82
C GLU A 48 -3.15 -5.16 0.44
N ARG A 49 -3.83 -5.92 -0.43
CA ARG A 49 -3.36 -6.21 -1.78
C ARG A 49 -3.28 -4.97 -2.66
N VAL A 50 -4.30 -4.10 -2.59
CA VAL A 50 -4.28 -2.82 -3.31
C VAL A 50 -3.08 -1.99 -2.86
N ILE A 51 -2.90 -1.80 -1.56
CA ILE A 51 -1.76 -1.05 -1.00
C ILE A 51 -0.42 -1.65 -1.45
N LEU A 52 -0.23 -2.96 -1.28
CA LEU A 52 1.02 -3.62 -1.69
C LEU A 52 1.29 -3.52 -3.20
N GLY A 53 0.24 -3.44 -4.02
CA GLY A 53 0.36 -3.27 -5.48
C GLY A 53 0.95 -1.92 -5.92
N PHE A 54 0.92 -0.91 -5.05
CA PHE A 54 1.57 0.39 -5.31
C PHE A 54 3.04 0.44 -4.85
N GLY A 55 3.54 -0.60 -4.17
CA GLY A 55 4.94 -0.68 -3.77
C GLY A 55 5.43 0.53 -2.96
N ASP A 56 6.50 1.17 -3.43
CA ASP A 56 7.16 2.32 -2.81
C ASP A 56 6.46 3.66 -3.07
N HIS A 57 5.44 3.69 -3.94
CA HIS A 57 4.66 4.90 -4.24
C HIS A 57 3.58 5.22 -3.21
N ILE A 58 3.23 4.29 -2.32
CA ILE A 58 2.21 4.48 -1.27
C ILE A 58 2.82 4.39 0.12
N THR A 59 2.34 5.22 1.03
CA THR A 59 2.67 5.11 2.47
C THR A 59 1.41 5.10 3.31
N VAL A 60 1.24 4.09 4.16
CA VAL A 60 0.16 4.04 5.15
C VAL A 60 0.58 4.78 6.42
N HIS A 61 -0.23 5.77 6.82
CA HIS A 61 -0.02 6.57 8.03
C HIS A 61 -0.88 6.10 9.20
N LYS A 62 -2.14 5.72 8.93
CA LYS A 62 -3.07 5.19 9.93
C LYS A 62 -3.96 4.09 9.32
N PRO A 63 -4.43 3.12 10.13
CA PRO A 63 -4.06 2.87 11.52
C PRO A 63 -2.68 2.18 11.63
N ASN A 64 -2.04 2.29 12.80
CA ASN A 64 -0.71 1.69 13.04
C ASN A 64 -0.68 0.19 12.75
N ARG A 65 -1.74 -0.54 13.09
CA ARG A 65 -1.83 -1.99 12.82
C ARG A 65 -1.72 -2.32 11.32
N LEU A 66 -2.36 -1.53 10.45
CA LEU A 66 -2.26 -1.71 9.01
C LEU A 66 -0.84 -1.38 8.53
N LYS A 67 -0.28 -0.25 8.98
CA LYS A 67 1.10 0.15 8.68
C LYS A 67 2.11 -0.95 9.04
N THR A 68 2.04 -1.49 10.25
CA THR A 68 2.90 -2.59 10.71
C THR A 68 2.72 -3.83 9.83
N ARG A 69 1.48 -4.16 9.45
CA ARG A 69 1.20 -5.33 8.62
C ARG A 69 1.76 -5.21 7.20
N ILE A 70 1.64 -4.03 6.58
CA ILE A 70 2.24 -3.74 5.27
C ILE A 70 3.78 -3.80 5.36
N LYS A 71 4.37 -3.13 6.36
CA LYS A 71 5.83 -3.15 6.60
C LYS A 71 6.36 -4.58 6.74
N ASN A 72 5.79 -5.38 7.65
CA ASN A 72 6.25 -6.75 7.87
C ASN A 72 6.08 -7.62 6.61
N THR A 73 5.07 -7.33 5.79
CA THR A 73 4.85 -8.07 4.53
C THR A 73 5.90 -7.73 3.49
N LEU A 74 6.27 -6.46 3.36
CA LEU A 74 7.37 -6.03 2.49
C LEU A 74 8.71 -6.61 2.96
N GLU A 75 8.99 -6.59 4.27
CA GLU A 75 10.21 -7.21 4.82
C GLU A 75 10.31 -8.71 4.50
N ARG A 76 9.19 -9.45 4.61
CA ARG A 76 9.16 -10.86 4.19
C ARG A 76 9.27 -11.01 2.67
N ALA A 77 8.69 -10.09 1.90
CA ALA A 77 8.76 -10.14 0.45
C ALA A 77 10.20 -9.97 -0.05
N VAL A 78 10.99 -9.07 0.56
CA VAL A 78 12.42 -8.89 0.23
C VAL A 78 13.20 -10.20 0.43
N LYS A 79 12.94 -10.93 1.52
CA LYS A 79 13.59 -12.22 1.80
C LYS A 79 13.35 -13.29 0.75
N ASN A 80 12.27 -13.20 -0.04
CA ASN A 80 12.04 -14.13 -1.14
C ASN A 80 13.06 -13.99 -2.28
N TYR A 81 13.82 -12.88 -2.30
CA TYR A 81 14.85 -12.57 -3.29
C TYR A 81 16.26 -12.61 -2.68
N GLU A 82 16.42 -13.01 -1.43
CA GLU A 82 17.73 -13.24 -0.82
C GLU A 82 18.22 -14.63 -1.27
N ASP A 83 19.26 -14.68 -2.12
CA ASP A 83 19.83 -15.87 -2.79
C ASP A 83 20.50 -16.92 -1.86
N SER A 84 20.06 -17.01 -0.61
CA SER A 84 20.68 -17.86 0.40
C SER A 84 20.48 -19.37 0.18
N GLU A 85 19.55 -19.78 -0.68
CA GLU A 85 19.41 -21.17 -1.13
C GLU A 85 19.02 -21.17 -2.61
N ILE A 86 19.85 -21.77 -3.47
CA ILE A 86 19.43 -22.20 -4.81
C ILE A 86 18.33 -23.25 -4.57
N LYS A 87 17.08 -22.81 -4.46
CA LYS A 87 15.93 -23.70 -4.55
C LYS A 87 16.01 -24.27 -5.95
N GLN A 88 16.25 -25.58 -6.05
CA GLN A 88 16.16 -26.27 -7.32
C GLN A 88 14.77 -25.96 -7.90
N LEU A 89 14.76 -25.14 -8.95
CA LEU A 89 13.52 -24.82 -9.63
C LEU A 89 12.95 -26.14 -10.17
N PRO A 90 11.62 -26.33 -10.16
CA PRO A 90 11.02 -27.42 -10.89
C PRO A 90 11.54 -27.38 -12.34
N GLN A 91 12.08 -28.49 -12.83
CA GLN A 91 12.44 -28.59 -14.24
C GLN A 91 11.12 -28.54 -15.04
N VAL A 92 11.00 -27.57 -15.94
CA VAL A 92 9.88 -27.40 -16.89
C VAL A 92 10.27 -28.00 -18.22
#